data_AF-A0A6P1TNJ8-F1
#
_entry.id   AF-A0A6P1TNJ8-F1
#
_cell.length_a   1.000
_cell.length_b   1.000
_cell.length_c   1.000
_cell.angle_alpha   90.00
_cell.angle_beta   90.00
_cell.angle_gamma   90.00
#
_symmetry.space_group_name_H-M   'P 1'
#
loop_
_entity.id
_entity.type
_entity.pdbx_description
1 polymer ?
#
loop_
_entity_poly.entity_id
_entity_poly.type
_entity_poly.pdbx_seq_one_letter_code
_entity_poly.pdbx_strand_id
1 'polypeptide(L)'
;MLKRWKEKTSLLRNINIFRRLLIMFIFATMLPIIIYGILLYNKSSKVIQEGISSSLESMLIQICSNIEEKMEKVRNDSIEISYMDEIQDILINYNNYTERMKHNTKVVITEKMSRKYVFDNIVTEITLYTLQGDAVNVYGSDAFRLNLKEDNLKDFLQECNEGNGRCIFKAMNESYEVRIASGVNVGRKILY
;
A
#
# COMPACT_ATOMS: atom_id res chain seq x y z
N MET A 1 20.29 -33.52 51.77
CA MET A 1 20.84 -33.23 50.42
C MET A 1 22.14 -33.97 50.08
N LEU A 2 23.09 -34.15 51.01
CA LEU A 2 24.37 -34.85 50.77
C LEU A 2 24.25 -36.34 50.36
N LYS A 3 23.18 -37.04 50.78
CA LYS A 3 22.99 -38.47 50.53
C LYS A 3 22.76 -38.81 49.04
N ARG A 4 21.98 -37.98 48.32
CA ARG A 4 21.70 -38.13 46.88
C ARG A 4 22.94 -37.95 46.00
N TRP A 5 23.91 -37.15 46.44
CA TRP A 5 25.19 -36.97 45.73
C TRP A 5 26.14 -38.13 45.99
N LYS A 6 26.15 -38.68 47.21
CA LYS A 6 26.97 -39.85 47.59
C LYS A 6 26.57 -41.13 46.83
N GLU A 7 25.28 -41.32 46.56
CA GLU A 7 24.78 -42.44 45.74
C GLU A 7 25.19 -42.30 44.27
N LYS A 8 25.14 -41.09 43.70
CA LYS A 8 25.59 -40.85 42.31
C LYS A 8 27.10 -41.03 42.14
N THR A 9 27.91 -40.66 43.12
CA THR A 9 29.38 -40.83 43.04
C THR A 9 29.81 -42.29 43.21
N SER A 10 29.02 -43.15 43.88
CA SER A 10 29.32 -44.58 43.99
C SER A 10 29.08 -45.33 42.67
N LEU A 11 28.07 -44.92 41.88
CA LEU A 11 27.78 -45.48 40.55
C LEU A 11 28.92 -45.22 39.55
N LEU A 12 29.58 -44.05 39.64
CA LEU A 12 30.74 -43.69 38.81
C LEU A 12 32.02 -44.46 39.18
N ARG A 13 32.06 -45.07 40.37
CA ARG A 13 33.24 -45.80 40.88
C ARG A 13 33.33 -47.23 40.35
N ASN A 14 32.22 -47.83 39.92
CA ASN A 14 32.15 -49.19 39.38
C ASN A 14 32.44 -49.27 37.86
N ILE A 15 32.84 -48.17 37.24
CA ILE A 15 33.13 -48.09 35.80
C ILE A 15 34.65 -48.19 35.60
N ASN A 16 35.08 -48.94 34.58
CA ASN A 16 36.50 -49.03 34.19
C ASN A 16 37.11 -47.63 34.02
N ILE A 17 38.32 -47.44 34.56
CA ILE A 17 39.03 -46.16 34.63
C ILE A 17 39.08 -45.46 33.26
N PHE A 18 39.34 -46.20 32.19
CA PHE A 18 39.36 -45.68 30.82
C PHE A 18 38.03 -45.06 30.40
N ARG A 19 36.88 -45.71 30.66
CA ARG A 19 35.55 -45.17 30.34
C ARG A 19 35.23 -43.92 31.15
N ARG A 20 35.65 -43.85 32.42
CA ARG A 20 35.45 -42.65 33.26
C ARG A 20 36.22 -41.44 32.73
N LEU A 21 37.47 -41.65 32.31
CA LEU A 21 38.30 -40.60 31.71
C LEU A 21 37.70 -40.09 30.40
N LEU A 22 37.24 -41.01 29.56
CA LEU A 22 36.62 -40.70 28.27
C LEU A 22 35.32 -39.89 28.45
N ILE A 23 34.47 -40.26 29.41
CA ILE A 23 33.25 -39.51 29.74
C ILE A 23 33.60 -38.08 30.20
N MET A 24 34.57 -37.91 31.09
CA MET A 24 34.99 -36.59 31.57
C MET A 24 35.57 -35.73 30.44
N PHE A 25 36.32 -36.33 29.52
CA PHE A 25 36.84 -35.65 28.35
C PHE A 25 35.71 -35.14 27.43
N ILE A 26 34.72 -35.99 27.12
CA ILE A 26 33.54 -35.59 26.32
C ILE A 26 32.79 -34.44 26.99
N PHE A 27 32.55 -34.51 28.31
CA PHE A 27 31.87 -33.44 29.02
C PHE A 27 32.70 -32.16 29.05
N ALA A 28 34.02 -32.25 29.23
CA ALA A 28 34.91 -31.09 29.24
C ALA A 28 34.92 -30.36 27.89
N THR A 29 34.79 -31.07 26.76
CA THR A 29 34.78 -30.46 25.42
C THR A 29 33.38 -30.08 24.95
N MET A 30 32.35 -30.88 25.20
CA MET A 30 30.99 -30.59 24.71
C MET A 30 30.30 -29.48 25.49
N LEU A 31 30.50 -29.41 26.80
CA LEU A 31 29.81 -28.43 27.64
C LEU A 31 30.05 -26.98 27.21
N PRO A 32 31.30 -26.52 26.96
CA PRO A 32 31.52 -25.17 26.45
C PRO A 32 30.89 -24.98 25.06
N ILE A 33 30.94 -25.97 24.16
CA ILE A 33 30.35 -25.89 22.82
C ILE A 33 28.82 -25.69 22.90
N ILE A 34 28.14 -26.41 23.79
CA ILE A 34 26.69 -26.28 23.98
C ILE A 34 26.34 -24.89 24.51
N ILE A 35 27.09 -24.39 25.51
CA ILE A 35 26.88 -23.04 26.06
C ILE A 35 27.09 -21.98 24.98
N TYR A 36 28.19 -22.07 24.22
CA TYR A 36 28.45 -21.16 23.11
C TYR A 36 27.38 -21.24 22.03
N GLY A 37 26.89 -22.43 21.70
CA GLY A 37 25.80 -22.62 20.74
C GLY A 37 24.51 -21.93 21.16
N ILE A 38 24.12 -22.05 22.43
CA ILE A 38 22.92 -21.40 22.96
C ILE A 38 23.08 -19.87 22.95
N LEU A 39 24.24 -19.37 23.40
CA LEU A 39 24.52 -17.92 23.41
C LEU A 39 24.54 -17.33 21.99
N LEU A 40 25.17 -18.04 21.06
CA LEU A 40 25.21 -17.64 19.66
C LEU A 40 23.82 -17.64 19.05
N TYR A 41 23.03 -18.70 19.27
CA TYR A 41 21.66 -18.78 18.78
C TYR A 41 20.81 -17.60 19.28
N ASN A 42 20.84 -17.31 20.58
CA ASN A 42 20.06 -16.21 21.16
C ASN A 42 20.50 -14.84 20.61
N LYS A 43 21.81 -14.62 20.47
CA LYS A 43 22.34 -13.34 19.96
C LYS A 43 22.03 -13.17 18.46
N SER A 44 22.27 -14.21 17.66
CA SER A 44 22.00 -14.19 16.22
C SER A 44 20.52 -14.04 15.95
N SER A 45 19.64 -14.75 16.67
CA SER A 45 18.20 -14.62 16.50
C SER A 45 17.73 -13.19 16.78
N LYS A 46 18.25 -12.56 17.85
CA LYS A 46 17.93 -11.17 18.18
C LYS A 46 18.38 -10.20 17.09
N VAL A 47 19.62 -10.31 16.62
CA VAL A 47 20.16 -9.43 15.57
C VAL A 47 19.41 -9.61 14.25
N ILE A 48 19.06 -10.84 13.88
CA ILE A 48 18.28 -11.12 12.66
C ILE A 48 16.88 -10.48 12.79
N GLN A 49 16.22 -10.64 13.93
CA GLN A 49 14.90 -10.07 14.15
C GLN A 49 14.93 -8.54 14.12
N GLU A 50 15.91 -7.91 14.78
CA GLU A 50 16.10 -6.46 14.75
C GLU A 50 16.41 -5.95 13.33
N GLY A 51 17.26 -6.65 12.58
CA GLY A 51 17.60 -6.31 11.20
C GLY A 51 16.39 -6.40 10.26
N ILE A 52 15.57 -7.45 10.40
CA ILE A 52 14.32 -7.59 9.63
C ILE A 52 13.37 -6.45 9.98
N SER A 53 13.14 -6.17 11.27
CA SER A 53 12.24 -5.09 11.70
C SER A 53 12.69 -3.73 11.16
N SER A 54 13.97 -3.39 11.27
CA SER A 54 14.51 -2.12 10.77
C SER A 54 14.45 -2.01 9.24
N SER A 55 14.69 -3.10 8.53
CA SER A 55 14.54 -3.14 7.07
C SER A 55 13.09 -2.94 6.65
N LEU A 56 12.14 -3.59 7.32
CA LEU A 56 10.71 -3.43 7.03
C LEU A 56 10.25 -2.00 7.32
N GLU A 57 10.67 -1.43 8.44
CA GLU A 57 10.40 -0.04 8.78
C GLU A 57 10.93 0.92 7.70
N SER A 58 12.18 0.73 7.28
CA SER A 58 12.81 1.55 6.23
C SER A 58 12.08 1.43 4.88
N MET A 59 11.66 0.23 4.51
CA MET A 59 10.87 -0.01 3.30
C MET A 59 9.50 0.68 3.37
N LEU A 60 8.80 0.57 4.51
CA LEU A 60 7.51 1.23 4.70
C LEU A 60 7.66 2.75 4.64
N ILE A 61 8.69 3.33 5.26
CA ILE A 61 8.99 4.76 5.16
C ILE A 61 9.19 5.18 3.71
N GLN A 62 9.95 4.40 2.92
CA GLN A 62 10.15 4.70 1.49
C GLN A 62 8.86 4.61 0.69
N ILE A 63 8.00 3.63 0.97
CA ILE A 63 6.70 3.50 0.32
C ILE A 63 5.82 4.71 0.66
N CYS A 64 5.73 5.09 1.93
CA CYS A 64 4.97 6.26 2.36
C CYS A 64 5.47 7.53 1.67
N SER A 65 6.79 7.76 1.67
CA SER A 65 7.39 8.92 1.02
C SER A 65 7.10 8.96 -0.48
N ASN A 66 7.12 7.82 -1.18
CA ASN A 66 6.79 7.76 -2.60
C ASN A 66 5.29 8.05 -2.86
N ILE A 67 4.40 7.50 -2.02
CA ILE A 67 2.96 7.80 -2.10
C ILE A 67 2.72 9.30 -1.87
N GLU A 68 3.34 9.88 -0.85
CA GLU A 68 3.24 11.32 -0.54
C GLU A 68 3.72 12.18 -1.71
N GLU A 69 4.87 11.87 -2.31
CA GLU A 69 5.38 12.58 -3.49
C GLU A 69 4.38 12.55 -4.65
N LYS A 70 3.80 11.37 -4.93
CA LYS A 70 2.77 11.23 -5.98
C LYS A 70 1.50 11.98 -5.63
N MET A 71 1.07 11.96 -4.37
CA MET A 71 -0.10 12.71 -3.91
C MET A 71 0.11 14.23 -4.03
N GLU A 72 1.29 14.74 -3.68
CA GLU A 72 1.65 16.15 -3.88
C GLU A 72 1.62 16.52 -5.36
N LYS A 73 2.16 15.66 -6.24
CA LYS A 73 2.12 15.88 -7.67
C LYS A 73 0.69 15.96 -8.20
N VAL A 74 -0.16 14.99 -7.85
CA VAL A 74 -1.59 15.00 -8.22
C VAL A 74 -2.29 16.25 -7.67
N ARG A 75 -1.96 16.70 -6.45
CA ARG A 75 -2.51 17.93 -5.88
C ARG A 75 -2.17 19.15 -6.71
N ASN A 76 -0.88 19.33 -7.02
CA ASN A 76 -0.40 20.47 -7.81
C ASN A 76 -1.02 20.45 -9.21
N ASP A 77 -1.09 19.28 -9.83
CA ASP A 77 -1.73 19.10 -11.14
C ASP A 77 -3.23 19.42 -11.08
N SER A 78 -3.94 19.02 -10.01
CA SER A 78 -5.36 19.34 -9.82
C SER A 78 -5.60 20.84 -9.70
N ILE A 79 -4.73 21.55 -8.98
CA ILE A 79 -4.78 23.01 -8.87
C ILE A 79 -4.56 23.63 -10.24
N GLU A 80 -3.51 23.23 -10.98
CA GLU A 80 -3.23 23.73 -12.33
C GLU A 80 -4.42 23.50 -13.26
N ILE A 81 -4.97 22.28 -13.28
CA ILE A 81 -6.15 21.91 -14.09
C ILE A 81 -7.34 22.78 -13.72
N SER A 82 -7.58 23.02 -12.43
CA SER A 82 -8.70 23.85 -11.98
C SER A 82 -8.61 25.28 -12.51
N TYR A 83 -7.41 25.80 -12.79
CA TYR A 83 -7.21 27.15 -13.33
C TYR A 83 -7.07 27.22 -14.86
N MET A 84 -7.18 26.10 -15.58
CA MET A 84 -7.12 26.12 -17.04
C MET A 84 -8.33 26.85 -17.64
N ASP A 85 -8.09 27.72 -18.62
CA ASP A 85 -9.15 28.48 -19.29
C ASP A 85 -10.24 27.57 -19.89
N GLU A 86 -9.85 26.44 -20.48
CA GLU A 86 -10.80 25.50 -21.07
C GLU A 86 -11.71 24.82 -20.03
N ILE A 87 -11.19 24.64 -18.82
CA ILE A 87 -11.92 24.05 -17.68
C ILE A 87 -12.84 25.10 -17.04
N GLN A 88 -12.37 26.33 -16.89
CA GLN A 88 -13.18 27.42 -16.36
C GLN A 88 -14.33 27.77 -17.30
N ASP A 89 -14.08 27.83 -18.61
CA ASP A 89 -15.12 28.16 -19.60
C ASP A 89 -16.23 27.11 -19.64
N ILE A 90 -15.90 25.81 -19.62
CA ILE A 90 -16.92 24.75 -19.60
C ILE A 90 -17.73 24.72 -18.30
N LEU A 91 -17.13 25.07 -17.16
CA LEU A 91 -17.83 25.10 -15.87
C LEU A 91 -18.74 26.33 -15.74
N ILE A 92 -18.29 27.52 -16.16
CA ILE A 92 -19.07 28.76 -16.11
C ILE A 92 -20.22 28.72 -17.11
N ASN A 93 -19.97 28.23 -18.33
CA ASN A 93 -20.94 28.21 -19.41
C ASN A 93 -21.60 26.84 -19.62
N TYR A 94 -21.58 25.97 -18.61
CA TYR A 94 -21.98 24.57 -18.70
C TYR A 94 -23.35 24.35 -19.39
N ASN A 95 -24.36 25.11 -18.98
CA ASN A 95 -25.72 25.00 -19.51
C ASN A 95 -25.84 25.44 -20.98
N ASN A 96 -24.89 26.25 -21.46
CA ASN A 96 -24.84 26.75 -22.84
C ASN A 96 -23.94 25.87 -23.73
N TYR A 97 -23.20 24.92 -23.15
CA TYR A 97 -22.29 24.05 -23.86
C TYR A 97 -23.02 22.89 -24.52
N THR A 98 -22.94 22.81 -25.86
CA THR A 98 -23.42 21.64 -26.60
C THR A 98 -22.48 20.44 -26.41
N GLU A 99 -22.98 19.22 -26.60
CA GLU A 99 -22.15 17.99 -26.53
C GLU A 99 -20.94 18.05 -27.48
N ARG A 100 -21.08 18.68 -28.64
CA ARG A 100 -19.96 18.90 -29.58
C ARG A 100 -18.89 19.82 -28.98
N MET A 101 -19.28 20.89 -28.29
CA MET A 101 -18.35 21.79 -27.63
C MET A 101 -17.64 21.09 -26.47
N LYS A 102 -18.38 20.31 -25.66
CA LYS A 102 -17.79 19.48 -24.59
C LYS A 102 -16.76 18.49 -25.14
N HIS A 103 -17.07 17.84 -26.26
CA HIS A 103 -16.13 16.93 -26.93
C HIS A 103 -14.88 17.65 -27.45
N ASN A 104 -15.02 18.82 -28.08
CA ASN A 104 -13.87 19.61 -28.52
C ASN A 104 -12.96 20.00 -27.34
N THR A 105 -13.55 20.43 -26.22
CA THR A 105 -12.82 20.74 -24.98
C THR A 105 -12.10 19.50 -24.45
N LYS A 106 -12.76 18.33 -24.43
CA LYS A 106 -12.12 17.05 -24.08
C LYS A 106 -10.92 16.74 -24.98
N VAL A 107 -11.00 16.96 -26.29
CA VAL A 107 -9.87 16.72 -27.21
C VAL A 107 -8.68 17.62 -26.87
N VAL A 108 -8.92 18.92 -26.66
CA VAL A 108 -7.86 19.88 -26.30
C VAL A 108 -7.18 19.51 -24.98
N ILE A 109 -7.98 19.21 -23.95
CA ILE A 109 -7.45 18.81 -22.63
C ILE A 109 -6.73 17.47 -22.73
N THR A 110 -7.27 16.52 -23.49
CA THR A 110 -6.63 15.22 -23.71
C THR A 110 -5.26 15.37 -24.37
N GLU A 111 -5.11 16.26 -25.36
CA GLU A 111 -3.81 16.51 -25.97
C GLU A 111 -2.80 17.09 -24.96
N LYS A 112 -3.21 18.06 -24.14
CA LYS A 112 -2.36 18.64 -23.08
C LYS A 112 -1.97 17.59 -22.04
N MET A 113 -2.95 16.85 -21.52
CA MET A 113 -2.75 15.87 -20.45
C MET A 113 -2.01 14.63 -20.92
N SER A 114 -2.24 14.16 -22.14
CA SER A 114 -1.49 13.02 -22.70
C SER A 114 -0.01 13.34 -22.81
N ARG A 115 0.37 14.57 -23.18
CA ARG A 115 1.77 15.01 -23.16
C ARG A 115 2.35 15.05 -21.74
N LYS A 116 1.55 15.50 -20.77
CA LYS A 116 1.98 15.63 -19.37
C LYS A 116 2.17 14.27 -18.69
N TYR A 117 1.26 13.32 -18.92
CA TYR A 117 1.24 12.02 -18.23
C TYR A 117 1.85 10.86 -19.05
N VAL A 118 2.48 11.13 -20.20
CA VAL A 118 3.10 10.08 -21.03
C VAL A 118 4.20 9.30 -20.30
N PHE A 119 4.98 9.97 -19.45
CA PHE A 119 6.09 9.37 -18.70
C PHE A 119 5.74 9.00 -17.27
N ASP A 120 4.66 9.57 -16.73
CA ASP A 120 4.22 9.33 -15.37
C ASP A 120 2.70 9.21 -15.34
N ASN A 121 2.23 7.99 -15.61
CA ASN A 121 0.80 7.66 -15.74
C ASN A 121 0.14 7.51 -14.35
N ILE A 122 0.12 8.61 -13.59
CA ILE A 122 -0.50 8.69 -12.26
C ILE A 122 -1.99 9.06 -12.33
N VAL A 123 -2.43 9.65 -13.44
CA VAL A 123 -3.83 10.05 -13.67
C VAL A 123 -4.41 9.25 -14.83
N THR A 124 -5.47 8.49 -14.54
CA THR A 124 -6.20 7.71 -15.56
C THR A 124 -7.36 8.51 -16.17
N GLU A 125 -8.02 9.35 -15.36
CA GLU A 125 -9.23 10.08 -15.73
C GLU A 125 -9.26 11.45 -15.04
N ILE A 126 -9.81 12.46 -15.72
CA ILE A 126 -10.21 13.73 -15.10
C ILE A 126 -11.67 13.98 -15.47
N THR A 127 -12.51 14.11 -14.43
CA THR A 127 -13.94 14.39 -14.56
C THR A 127 -14.28 15.61 -13.72
N LEU A 128 -14.97 16.55 -14.36
CA LEU A 128 -15.45 17.78 -13.76
C LEU A 128 -16.88 17.58 -13.29
N TYR A 129 -17.20 18.10 -12.11
CA TYR A 129 -18.56 18.10 -11.58
C TYR A 129 -19.04 19.55 -11.42
N THR A 130 -20.26 19.83 -11.86
CA THR A 130 -20.94 21.10 -11.58
C THR A 130 -21.45 21.13 -10.14
N LEU A 131 -21.86 22.30 -9.66
CA LEU A 131 -22.50 22.42 -8.34
C LEU A 131 -23.83 21.66 -8.24
N GLN A 132 -24.44 21.35 -9.39
CA GLN A 132 -25.66 20.54 -9.49
C GLN A 132 -25.37 19.03 -9.52
N GLY A 133 -24.10 18.64 -9.59
CA GLY A 133 -23.66 17.25 -9.67
C GLY A 133 -23.57 16.68 -11.09
N ASP A 134 -23.76 17.52 -12.12
CA ASP A 134 -23.57 17.08 -13.50
C ASP A 134 -22.09 16.85 -13.80
N ALA A 135 -21.78 15.77 -14.50
CA ALA A 135 -20.41 15.35 -14.76
C ALA A 135 -20.01 15.54 -16.22
N VAL A 136 -18.79 16.05 -16.45
CA VAL A 136 -18.13 16.03 -17.76
C VAL A 136 -16.73 15.45 -17.65
N ASN A 137 -16.53 14.33 -18.33
CA ASN A 137 -15.22 13.75 -18.50
C ASN A 137 -14.40 14.57 -19.52
N VAL A 138 -13.22 15.04 -19.10
CA VAL A 138 -12.34 15.90 -19.92
C VAL A 138 -11.00 15.23 -20.26
N TYR A 139 -10.68 14.12 -19.59
CA TYR A 139 -9.52 13.29 -19.89
C TYR A 139 -9.79 11.84 -19.48
N GLY A 140 -9.20 10.90 -20.21
CA GLY A 140 -9.34 9.46 -19.97
C GLY A 140 -10.31 8.77 -20.94
N SER A 141 -10.36 7.45 -20.83
CA SER A 141 -11.16 6.58 -21.69
C SER A 141 -12.64 6.70 -21.37
N ASP A 142 -13.49 6.62 -22.40
CA ASP A 142 -14.94 6.50 -22.22
C ASP A 142 -15.37 5.11 -21.76
N ALA A 143 -14.50 4.10 -21.93
CA ALA A 143 -14.81 2.70 -21.62
C ALA A 143 -14.63 2.34 -20.13
N PHE A 144 -13.75 3.05 -19.42
CA PHE A 144 -13.43 2.79 -18.01
C PHE A 144 -13.50 4.12 -17.26
N ARG A 145 -14.74 4.54 -16.97
CA ARG A 145 -15.00 5.74 -16.18
C ARG A 145 -15.31 5.38 -14.74
N LEU A 146 -14.74 6.12 -13.80
CA LEU A 146 -15.14 6.07 -12.40
C LEU A 146 -16.61 6.49 -12.29
N ASN A 147 -17.49 5.53 -12.04
CA ASN A 147 -18.92 5.77 -11.97
C ASN A 147 -19.42 5.45 -10.56
N LEU A 148 -19.40 6.45 -9.68
CA LEU A 148 -19.84 6.30 -8.30
C LEU A 148 -21.34 6.06 -8.21
N LYS A 149 -21.76 5.24 -7.23
CA LYS A 149 -23.18 5.17 -6.84
C LYS A 149 -23.65 6.55 -6.42
N GLU A 150 -24.91 6.84 -6.68
CA GLU A 150 -25.48 8.17 -6.45
C GLU A 150 -25.29 8.65 -5.00
N ASP A 151 -25.53 7.79 -4.01
CA ASP A 151 -25.33 8.11 -2.60
C ASP A 151 -23.86 8.41 -2.29
N ASN A 152 -22.94 7.60 -2.79
CA ASN A 152 -21.50 7.79 -2.57
C ASN A 152 -20.97 9.05 -3.27
N LEU A 153 -21.51 9.37 -4.44
CA LEU A 153 -21.18 10.61 -5.16
C LEU A 153 -21.65 11.82 -4.37
N LYS A 154 -22.89 11.80 -3.86
CA LYS A 154 -23.43 12.88 -3.03
C LYS A 154 -22.59 13.09 -1.78
N ASP A 155 -22.25 12.01 -1.07
CA ASP A 155 -21.38 12.06 0.11
C ASP A 155 -20.00 12.65 -0.23
N PHE A 156 -19.42 12.24 -1.35
CA PHE A 156 -18.12 12.73 -1.78
C PHE A 156 -18.15 14.22 -2.20
N LEU A 157 -19.16 14.64 -2.96
CA LEU A 157 -19.33 16.03 -3.34
C LEU A 157 -19.63 16.93 -2.13
N GLN A 158 -20.38 16.43 -1.15
CA GLN A 158 -20.59 17.12 0.12
C GLN A 158 -19.27 17.31 0.87
N GLU A 159 -18.45 16.25 0.97
CA GLU A 159 -17.12 16.31 1.59
C GLU A 159 -16.24 17.37 0.90
N CYS A 160 -16.25 17.40 -0.44
CA CYS A 160 -15.55 18.43 -1.24
C CYS A 160 -16.03 19.85 -0.95
N ASN A 161 -17.35 20.04 -0.82
CA ASN A 161 -17.93 21.34 -0.53
C ASN A 161 -17.54 21.83 0.89
N GLU A 162 -17.61 20.94 1.88
CA GLU A 162 -17.17 21.22 3.26
C GLU A 162 -15.66 21.49 3.36
N GLY A 163 -14.87 20.85 2.48
CA GLY A 163 -13.43 21.06 2.36
C GLY A 163 -13.04 22.49 1.94
N ASN A 164 -13.95 23.23 1.30
CA ASN A 164 -13.79 24.63 0.85
C ASN A 164 -12.46 24.90 0.11
N GLY A 165 -12.27 24.23 -1.04
CA GLY A 165 -11.09 24.39 -1.90
C GLY A 165 -9.87 23.56 -1.48
N ARG A 166 -9.95 22.80 -0.37
CA ARG A 166 -8.92 21.82 -0.02
C ARG A 166 -9.00 20.59 -0.94
N CYS A 167 -7.83 20.06 -1.30
CA CYS A 167 -7.76 18.81 -2.06
C CYS A 167 -8.11 17.62 -1.16
N ILE A 168 -9.06 16.80 -1.60
CA ILE A 168 -9.54 15.62 -0.87
C ILE A 168 -9.07 14.36 -1.59
N PHE A 169 -8.43 13.47 -0.83
CA PHE A 169 -7.99 12.17 -1.30
C PHE A 169 -8.84 11.10 -0.67
N LYS A 170 -9.47 10.25 -1.49
CA LYS A 170 -10.32 9.16 -1.02
C LYS A 170 -9.95 7.88 -1.74
N ALA A 171 -9.59 6.86 -0.97
CA ALA A 171 -9.42 5.52 -1.51
C ALA A 171 -10.81 4.92 -1.77
N MET A 172 -11.07 4.55 -3.02
CA MET A 172 -12.34 3.97 -3.44
C MET A 172 -12.11 2.53 -3.93
N ASN A 173 -13.12 1.69 -3.78
CA ASN A 173 -13.09 0.30 -4.21
C ASN A 173 -14.42 -0.06 -4.92
N GLU A 174 -14.57 -1.31 -5.34
CA GLU A 174 -15.74 -1.80 -6.09
C GLU A 174 -17.09 -1.54 -5.40
N SER A 175 -17.15 -1.41 -4.07
CA SER A 175 -18.39 -1.14 -3.36
C SER A 175 -18.91 0.29 -3.60
N TYR A 176 -18.04 1.20 -4.03
CA TYR A 176 -18.35 2.60 -4.25
C TYR A 176 -18.97 2.88 -5.63
N GLU A 177 -18.80 1.95 -6.58
CA GLU A 177 -19.12 2.16 -7.99
C GLU A 177 -20.37 1.39 -8.47
N VAL A 178 -21.02 1.93 -9.50
CA VAL A 178 -22.01 1.24 -10.31
C VAL A 178 -21.29 0.57 -11.47
N ARG A 179 -21.14 -0.76 -11.40
CA ARG A 179 -20.51 -1.53 -12.47
C ARG A 179 -21.39 -1.51 -13.72
N ILE A 180 -20.83 -1.03 -14.82
CA ILE A 180 -21.45 -1.09 -16.16
C ILE A 180 -21.54 -2.56 -16.66
N ALA A 181 -20.75 -3.48 -16.07
CA ALA A 181 -20.76 -4.91 -16.39
C ALA A 181 -21.29 -5.77 -15.22
N SER A 182 -22.59 -5.65 -14.92
CA SER A 182 -23.32 -6.64 -14.11
C SER A 182 -23.53 -7.98 -14.84
N GLY A 183 -23.11 -8.12 -16.11
CA GLY A 183 -23.24 -9.33 -16.92
C GLY A 183 -22.03 -10.25 -17.01
N VAL A 184 -20.83 -9.85 -16.56
CA VAL A 184 -19.66 -10.75 -16.56
C VAL A 184 -19.40 -11.20 -15.13
N ASN A 185 -20.08 -12.29 -14.78
CA ASN A 185 -19.85 -13.08 -13.59
C ASN A 185 -18.47 -13.75 -13.73
N VAL A 186 -17.38 -13.00 -13.44
CA VAL A 186 -16.07 -13.62 -13.25
C VAL A 186 -16.14 -14.32 -11.90
N GLY A 187 -16.65 -15.54 -11.92
CA GLY A 187 -16.49 -16.49 -10.83
C GLY A 187 -14.99 -16.74 -10.66
N ARG A 188 -14.31 -15.90 -9.88
CA ARG A 188 -13.02 -16.23 -9.32
C ARG A 188 -13.26 -17.41 -8.37
N LYS A 189 -13.11 -18.62 -8.90
CA LYS A 189 -12.82 -19.79 -8.08
C LYS A 189 -11.58 -19.46 -7.27
N ILE A 190 -11.78 -19.27 -5.97
CA ILE A 190 -10.70 -19.31 -4.99
C ILE A 190 -10.14 -20.73 -5.10
N LEU A 191 -8.96 -20.87 -5.69
CA LEU A 191 -8.17 -22.09 -5.56
C LEU A 191 -7.50 -22.03 -4.19
N TYR A 192 -7.78 -23.08 -3.41
CA TYR A 192 -7.23 -23.36 -2.09
C TYR A 192 -5.71 -23.20 -2.02
#